data_AF-A0A838LX06-F1
#
_entry.id   AF-A0A838LX06-F1
#
_cell.length_a   1.000
_cell.length_b   1.000
_cell.length_c   1.000
_cell.angle_alpha   90.00
_cell.angle_beta   90.00
_cell.angle_gamma   90.00
#
_symmetry.space_group_name_H-M   'P 1'
#
loop_
_entity.id
_entity.type
_entity.pdbx_description
1 polymer ?
#
loop_
_entity_poly.entity_id
_entity_poly.type
_entity_poly.pdbx_seq_one_letter_code
_entity_poly.pdbx_strand_id
1 'polypeptide(L)'
;MPLKIRQVCLRQRRSSSALRPGLAYAWFIKRDGAGRCTHHVHFLEPQSHYWERLLFRDYLIAHPQLAREYAEIKQRAAAAHAADRAGFARAKGEFIERVTALAQKSSA
;
A
#
# COMPACT_ATOMS: atom_id res chain seq x y z
N MET A 1 -2.14 5.40 -30.66
CA MET A 1 -3.29 4.91 -29.85
C MET A 1 -3.20 5.55 -28.47
N PRO A 2 -3.96 6.60 -28.16
CA PRO A 2 -3.69 7.42 -26.99
C PRO A 2 -4.12 6.72 -25.69
N LEU A 3 -3.19 6.67 -24.73
CA LEU A 3 -3.34 6.12 -23.39
C LEU A 3 -4.39 6.92 -22.61
N LYS A 4 -5.61 6.41 -22.50
CA LYS A 4 -6.63 6.95 -21.60
C LYS A 4 -6.27 6.57 -20.15
N ILE A 5 -5.52 7.44 -19.48
CA ILE A 5 -5.40 7.45 -18.02
C ILE A 5 -6.80 7.77 -17.48
N ARG A 6 -7.61 6.75 -17.25
CA ARG A 6 -8.87 6.91 -16.53
C ARG A 6 -8.53 7.13 -15.06
N GLN A 7 -8.56 8.41 -14.70
CA GLN A 7 -8.51 8.93 -13.35
C GLN A 7 -9.68 8.34 -12.55
N VAL A 8 -9.46 7.25 -11.83
CA VAL A 8 -10.37 6.84 -10.75
C VAL A 8 -9.97 7.67 -9.53
N CYS A 9 -10.39 8.94 -9.55
CA CYS A 9 -10.52 9.75 -8.36
C CYS A 9 -11.98 9.69 -7.93
N LEU A 10 -12.25 8.87 -6.92
CA LEU A 10 -13.49 8.87 -6.13
C LEU A 10 -12.97 8.82 -4.67
N ARG A 11 -13.17 9.79 -3.78
CA ARG A 11 -14.19 10.84 -3.70
C ARG A 11 -13.71 11.90 -2.68
N GLN A 12 -13.21 13.05 -3.13
CA GLN A 12 -13.32 14.30 -2.38
C GLN A 12 -13.82 15.37 -3.35
N ARG A 13 -14.95 15.99 -3.00
CA ARG A 13 -15.74 16.87 -3.87
C ARG A 13 -14.95 18.10 -4.32
N ARG A 14 -15.30 18.54 -5.54
CA ARG A 14 -14.83 19.73 -6.27
C ARG A 14 -14.76 21.00 -5.40
N SER A 15 -13.69 21.78 -5.54
CA SER A 15 -13.75 23.23 -5.76
C SER A 15 -12.36 23.73 -6.16
N SER A 16 -12.38 24.74 -7.03
CA SER A 16 -11.28 25.37 -7.77
C SER A 16 -10.22 26.05 -6.89
N SER A 17 -9.02 26.20 -7.45
CA SER A 17 -8.08 27.29 -7.15
C SER A 17 -7.43 27.33 -5.75
N ALA A 18 -6.56 26.36 -5.44
CA ALA A 18 -5.36 26.49 -4.57
C ALA A 18 -4.72 25.09 -4.45
N LEU A 19 -3.40 24.97 -4.51
CA LEU A 19 -2.73 23.77 -3.98
C LEU A 19 -3.12 23.66 -2.51
N ARG A 20 -3.87 22.60 -2.15
CA ARG A 20 -4.39 22.42 -0.79
C ARG A 20 -3.24 22.07 0.16
N PRO A 21 -3.00 22.82 1.24
CA PRO A 21 -2.23 22.28 2.36
C PRO A 21 -2.98 21.07 2.90
N GLY A 22 -2.30 19.93 3.08
CA GLY A 22 -2.88 18.73 3.69
C GLY A 22 -3.03 17.49 2.81
N LEU A 23 -2.37 17.40 1.66
CA LEU A 23 -2.26 16.12 0.93
C LEU A 23 -0.98 15.37 1.33
N ALA A 24 -0.83 15.07 2.62
CA ALA A 24 0.34 14.35 3.17
C ALA A 24 0.55 12.95 2.55
N TYR A 25 -0.49 12.41 1.90
CA TYR A 25 -0.46 11.13 1.20
C TYR A 25 -1.42 11.11 0.02
N ALA A 26 -0.88 10.78 -1.15
CA ALA A 26 -1.64 10.45 -2.35
C ALA A 26 -1.22 9.09 -2.89
N TRP A 27 -2.13 8.39 -3.55
CA TRP A 27 -1.81 7.14 -4.23
C TRP A 27 -2.56 7.00 -5.54
N PHE A 28 -1.90 6.38 -6.52
CA PHE A 28 -2.39 6.21 -7.87
C PHE A 28 -2.29 4.75 -8.28
N ILE A 29 -3.31 4.27 -9.01
CA ILE A 29 -3.33 2.92 -9.56
C ILE A 29 -3.27 3.01 -11.08
N LYS A 30 -2.23 2.42 -11.68
CA LYS A 30 -2.18 2.16 -13.12
C LYS A 30 -2.85 0.83 -13.44
N ARG A 31 -3.78 0.85 -14.40
CA ARG A 31 -4.40 -0.36 -14.95
C ARG A 31 -3.98 -0.60 -16.39
N ASP A 32 -3.93 -1.86 -16.81
CA ASP A 32 -3.68 -2.25 -18.20
C ASP A 32 -4.97 -2.17 -19.05
N GLY A 33 -4.87 -2.55 -20.34
CA GLY A 33 -6.01 -2.56 -21.26
C GLY A 33 -7.14 -3.53 -20.86
N ALA A 34 -6.84 -4.55 -20.03
CA ALA A 34 -7.81 -5.49 -19.47
C ALA A 34 -8.37 -5.01 -18.11
N GLY A 35 -7.99 -3.80 -17.66
CA GLY A 35 -8.43 -3.25 -16.38
C GLY A 35 -7.71 -3.83 -15.16
N ARG A 36 -6.70 -4.69 -15.33
CA ARG A 36 -5.93 -5.27 -14.23
C ARG A 36 -5.01 -4.23 -13.63
N CYS A 37 -4.94 -4.18 -12.31
CA CYS A 37 -3.99 -3.31 -11.62
C CYS A 37 -2.55 -3.80 -11.88
N THR A 38 -1.68 -2.90 -12.34
CA THR A 38 -0.27 -3.22 -12.62
C THR A 38 0.69 -2.47 -11.71
N HIS A 39 0.37 -1.22 -11.35
CA HIS A 39 1.25 -0.40 -10.51
C HIS A 39 0.42 0.34 -9.48
N HIS A 40 0.93 0.37 -8.25
CA HIS A 40 0.49 1.26 -7.18
C HIS A 40 1.61 2.24 -6.90
N VAL A 41 1.37 3.53 -7.12
CA VAL A 41 2.36 4.58 -6.85
C VAL A 41 1.88 5.37 -5.65
N HIS A 42 2.74 5.49 -4.64
CA HIS A 42 2.49 6.25 -3.41
C HIS A 42 3.34 7.52 -3.42
N PHE A 43 2.71 8.68 -3.23
CA PHE A 43 3.37 9.97 -3.09
C PHE A 43 3.21 10.46 -1.65
N LEU A 44 4.34 10.78 -1.03
CA LEU A 44 4.47 11.11 0.39
C LEU A 44 5.26 12.41 0.54
N GLU A 45 4.92 13.22 1.54
CA GLU A 45 5.78 14.33 1.96
C GLU A 45 7.07 13.79 2.61
N PRO A 46 8.24 14.43 2.44
CA PRO A 46 9.53 13.86 2.86
C PRO A 46 9.65 13.49 4.34
N GLN A 47 8.90 14.15 5.24
CA GLN A 47 8.92 13.90 6.69
C GLN A 47 7.65 13.19 7.19
N SER A 48 6.86 12.61 6.30
CA SER A 48 5.62 11.94 6.70
C SER A 48 5.88 10.58 7.36
N HIS A 49 5.13 10.25 8.41
CA HIS A 49 5.16 8.93 9.07
C HIS A 49 4.89 7.77 8.09
N TYR A 50 4.28 8.03 6.93
CA TYR A 50 4.07 7.00 5.90
C TYR A 50 5.37 6.39 5.34
N TRP A 51 6.52 7.05 5.50
CA TRP A 51 7.83 6.47 5.14
C TRP A 51 8.21 5.28 6.02
N GLU A 52 7.61 5.10 7.20
CA GLU A 52 7.79 3.93 8.06
C GLU A 52 7.44 2.62 7.34
N ARG A 53 6.65 2.67 6.26
CA ARG A 53 6.39 1.52 5.39
C ARG A 53 7.65 0.94 4.75
N LEU A 54 8.71 1.75 4.59
CA LEU A 54 10.01 1.25 4.12
C LEU A 54 10.70 0.41 5.18
N LEU A 55 10.52 0.72 6.48
CA LEU A 55 11.08 -0.08 7.56
C LEU A 55 10.54 -1.52 7.51
N PHE A 56 9.24 -1.69 7.25
CA PHE A 56 8.64 -3.02 7.07
C PHE A 56 9.31 -3.79 5.91
N ARG A 57 9.55 -3.12 4.76
CA ARG A 57 10.22 -3.75 3.61
C ARG A 57 11.64 -4.18 3.98
N ASP A 58 12.42 -3.27 4.55
CA ASP A 58 13.84 -3.49 4.82
C ASP A 58 14.01 -4.54 5.92
N TYR A 59 13.12 -4.57 6.90
CA TYR A 59 13.10 -5.61 7.94
C TYR A 59 12.78 -6.99 7.37
N LEU A 60 11.83 -7.13 6.44
CA LEU A 60 11.57 -8.41 5.79
C LEU A 60 12.74 -8.89 4.91
N ILE A 61 13.49 -7.97 4.29
CA ILE A 61 14.71 -8.32 3.54
C ILE A 61 15.77 -8.90 4.49
N ALA A 62 15.94 -8.31 5.67
CA ALA A 62 16.88 -8.79 6.68
C ALA A 62 16.44 -10.07 7.41
N HIS A 63 15.14 -10.40 7.42
CA HIS A 63 14.58 -11.54 8.16
C HIS A 63 13.80 -12.52 7.25
N PRO A 64 14.49 -13.41 6.51
CA PRO A 64 13.87 -14.31 5.54
C PRO A 64 12.78 -15.22 6.12
N GLN A 65 12.86 -15.58 7.41
CA GLN A 65 11.83 -16.40 8.07
C GLN A 65 10.49 -15.65 8.14
N LEU A 66 10.51 -14.36 8.52
CA LEU A 66 9.32 -13.51 8.56
C LEU A 66 8.78 -13.24 7.15
N ALA A 67 9.65 -13.11 6.16
CA ALA A 67 9.24 -12.96 4.77
C ALA A 67 8.46 -14.20 4.26
N ARG A 68 8.88 -15.41 4.66
CA ARG A 68 8.16 -16.66 4.36
C ARG A 68 6.80 -16.71 5.07
N GLU A 69 6.76 -16.40 6.36
CA GLU A 69 5.50 -16.32 7.12
C GLU A 69 4.52 -15.33 6.45
N TYR A 70 5.00 -14.16 6.03
CA TYR A 70 4.19 -13.18 5.34
C TYR A 70 3.68 -13.68 3.97
N ALA A 71 4.49 -14.44 3.24
CA ALA A 71 4.09 -15.04 1.97
C ALA A 71 2.95 -16.04 2.16
N GLU A 72 3.03 -16.91 3.16
CA GLU A 72 1.96 -17.86 3.51
C GLU A 72 0.67 -17.15 3.91
N ILE A 73 0.76 -16.10 4.74
CA ILE A 73 -0.39 -15.28 5.11
C ILE A 73 -1.07 -14.68 3.87
N LYS A 74 -0.28 -14.13 2.93
CA LYS A 74 -0.84 -13.59 1.67
C LYS A 74 -1.52 -14.66 0.83
N GLN A 75 -0.94 -15.87 0.74
CA GLN A 75 -1.53 -16.97 -0.02
C GLN A 75 -2.86 -17.42 0.61
N ARG A 76 -2.88 -17.65 1.93
CA ARG A 76 -4.11 -18.00 2.66
C ARG A 76 -5.18 -16.91 2.52
N ALA A 77 -4.81 -15.64 2.67
CA ALA A 77 -5.72 -14.52 2.52
C ALA A 77 -6.26 -14.39 1.08
N ALA A 78 -5.44 -14.64 0.06
CA ALA A 78 -5.87 -14.61 -1.33
C ALA A 78 -6.89 -15.71 -1.63
N ALA A 79 -6.69 -16.92 -1.08
CA ALA A 79 -7.64 -18.02 -1.20
C ALA A 79 -8.96 -17.72 -0.47
N ALA A 80 -8.89 -17.20 0.77
CA ALA A 80 -10.07 -16.92 1.59
C ALA A 80 -10.89 -15.70 1.11
N HIS A 81 -10.25 -14.73 0.46
CA HIS A 81 -10.85 -13.44 0.11
C HIS A 81 -10.74 -13.10 -1.39
N ALA A 82 -10.91 -14.09 -2.28
CA ALA A 82 -10.72 -13.92 -3.73
C ALA A 82 -11.57 -12.79 -4.35
N ALA A 83 -12.80 -12.59 -3.86
CA ALA A 83 -13.71 -11.53 -4.30
C ALA A 83 -13.80 -10.34 -3.31
N ASP A 84 -13.14 -10.44 -2.15
CA ASP A 84 -13.17 -9.41 -1.09
C ASP A 84 -11.80 -8.76 -0.92
N ARG A 85 -11.58 -7.67 -1.65
CA ARG A 85 -10.34 -6.89 -1.56
C ARG A 85 -10.12 -6.32 -0.15
N ALA A 86 -11.19 -5.94 0.56
CA ALA A 86 -11.07 -5.37 1.90
C ALA A 86 -10.71 -6.45 2.93
N GLY A 87 -11.32 -7.63 2.83
CA GLY A 87 -10.96 -8.82 3.61
C GLY A 87 -9.51 -9.21 3.42
N PHE A 88 -9.04 -9.27 2.16
CA PHE A 88 -7.61 -9.53 1.87
C PHE A 88 -6.67 -8.50 2.51
N ALA A 89 -7.07 -7.23 2.57
CA ALA A 89 -6.28 -6.19 3.22
C ALA A 89 -6.23 -6.36 4.75
N ARG A 90 -7.38 -6.65 5.38
CA ARG A 90 -7.49 -6.85 6.83
C ARG A 90 -6.77 -8.11 7.30
N ALA A 91 -6.87 -9.21 6.56
CA ALA A 91 -6.34 -10.53 6.95
C ALA A 91 -4.82 -10.56 7.20
N LYS A 92 -4.08 -9.56 6.72
CA LYS A 92 -2.63 -9.42 6.92
C LYS A 92 -2.25 -8.20 7.77
N GLY A 93 -3.22 -7.44 8.28
CA GLY A 93 -3.01 -6.20 9.02
C GLY A 93 -2.19 -6.43 10.30
N GLU A 94 -2.63 -7.37 11.14
CA GLU A 94 -1.96 -7.67 12.41
C GLU A 94 -0.48 -8.08 12.22
N PHE A 95 -0.19 -8.87 11.18
CA PHE A 95 1.19 -9.24 10.86
C PHE A 95 2.02 -8.02 10.47
N ILE A 96 1.49 -7.15 9.61
CA ILE A 96 2.18 -5.93 9.16
C ILE A 96 2.46 -5.02 10.35
N GLU A 97 1.48 -4.81 11.22
CA GLU A 97 1.62 -3.97 12.42
C GLU A 97 2.70 -4.51 13.36
N ARG A 98 2.65 -5.80 13.68
CA ARG A 98 3.66 -6.47 14.53
C ARG A 98 5.07 -6.32 13.98
N VAL A 99 5.28 -6.62 12.71
CA VAL A 99 6.61 -6.55 12.09
C VAL A 99 7.10 -5.11 11.93
N THR A 100 6.19 -4.17 11.66
CA THR A 100 6.56 -2.73 11.61
C THR A 100 7.02 -2.25 12.98
N ALA A 101 6.37 -2.66 14.07
CA ALA A 101 6.79 -2.33 15.43
C ALA A 101 8.16 -2.94 15.79
N LEU A 102 8.46 -4.17 15.32
CA LEU A 102 9.80 -4.75 15.47
C LEU A 102 10.84 -3.95 14.68
N ALA A 103 10.52 -3.58 13.44
CA ALA A 103 11.41 -2.80 12.58
C ALA A 103 11.75 -1.43 13.17
N GLN A 104 10.75 -0.75 13.75
CA GLN A 104 10.95 0.53 14.45
C GLN A 104 11.91 0.37 15.64
N LYS A 105 11.75 -0.69 16.44
CA LYS A 105 12.62 -0.96 17.61
C LYS A 105 14.06 -1.31 17.22
N SER A 106 14.26 -1.95 16.08
CA SER A 106 15.61 -2.27 15.58
C SER A 106 16.29 -1.11 14.86
N SER A 107 15.54 -0.06 14.53
CA SER A 107 16.06 1.16 13.88
C SER A 107 16.27 2.32 14.86
N ALA A 108 15.91 2.12 16.13
CA ALA A 108 16.10 3.04 17.24
C ALA A 108 17.38 2.69 18.01
#